data_AF-A0A2H0PYA3-F1
#
_entry.id   AF-A0A2H0PYA3-F1
#
_cell.length_a   1.000
_cell.length_b   1.000
_cell.length_c   1.000
_cell.angle_alpha   90.00
_cell.angle_beta   90.00
_cell.angle_gamma   90.00
#
_symmetry.space_group_name_H-M   'P 1'
#
loop_
_entity.id
_entity.type
_entity.pdbx_description
1 polymer ?
#
loop_
_entity_poly.entity_id
_entity_poly.type
_entity_poly.pdbx_seq_one_letter_code
_entity_poly.pdbx_strand_id
1 'polypeptide(L)'
;MLRVKIDKIVSKIILAILLVWGSASFFLFTSLPLIKWSVAILGLAALTLIFLGLGELFLLLFINFTNLYAFYGFLFTYNLPLYIVMIGLAIVSGASFFILGRKMIGEEKNFLLILVFFVLAMLELYLALSYWLINPLSRSLIILVFIYLFSGFLSSIKGEIFAKKNFRTYLLTAIIILIVLVFTISWGH
;
A
#
# COMPACT_ATOMS: atom_id res chain seq x y z
N MET A 1 -26.19 -12.44 9.59
CA MET A 1 -25.27 -11.47 8.98
C MET A 1 -24.58 -10.70 10.11
N LEU A 2 -23.39 -11.12 10.54
CA LEU A 2 -22.67 -10.51 11.67
C LEU A 2 -22.18 -9.11 11.26
N ARG A 3 -22.85 -8.08 11.79
CA ARG A 3 -22.43 -6.68 11.67
C ARG A 3 -21.18 -6.48 12.52
N VAL A 4 -20.00 -6.66 11.93
CA VAL A 4 -18.76 -6.21 12.57
C VAL A 4 -18.71 -4.69 12.46
N LYS A 5 -19.38 -3.99 13.39
CA LYS A 5 -19.15 -2.57 13.66
C LYS A 5 -17.80 -2.48 14.37
N ILE A 6 -16.70 -2.50 13.60
CA ILE A 6 -15.41 -2.11 14.17
C ILE A 6 -15.57 -0.66 14.62
N ASP A 7 -15.26 -0.38 15.87
CA ASP A 7 -15.33 0.98 16.41
C ASP A 7 -14.43 1.90 15.55
N LYS A 8 -14.94 3.08 15.21
CA LYS A 8 -14.22 4.08 14.41
C LYS A 8 -12.86 4.41 15.01
N ILE A 9 -12.74 4.34 16.34
CA ILE A 9 -11.49 4.57 17.07
C ILE A 9 -10.51 3.41 16.85
N VAL A 10 -10.96 2.16 17.00
CA VAL A 10 -10.10 0.97 16.83
C VAL A 10 -9.51 0.92 15.42
N SER A 11 -10.30 1.21 14.38
CA SER A 11 -9.80 1.28 13.01
C SER A 11 -8.71 2.35 12.83
N LYS A 12 -8.86 3.52 13.47
CA LYS A 12 -7.84 4.59 13.41
C LYS A 12 -6.55 4.16 14.10
N ILE A 13 -6.65 3.51 15.26
CA ILE A 13 -5.48 3.00 16.01
C ILE A 13 -4.73 1.96 15.17
N ILE A 14 -5.44 1.01 14.55
CA ILE A 14 -4.81 0.00 13.67
C ILE A 14 -4.05 0.69 12.54
N LEU A 15 -4.68 1.64 11.82
CA LEU A 15 -4.01 2.35 10.72
C LEU A 15 -2.80 3.17 11.22
N ALA A 16 -2.90 3.81 12.38
CA ALA A 16 -1.80 4.56 12.97
C ALA A 16 -0.62 3.65 13.32
N ILE A 17 -0.88 2.47 13.91
CA ILE A 17 0.17 1.48 14.21
C ILE A 17 0.85 1.02 12.92
N LEU A 18 0.08 0.64 11.89
CA LEU A 18 0.63 0.21 10.60
C LEU A 18 1.46 1.32 9.93
N LEU A 19 1.02 2.57 10.03
CA LEU A 19 1.72 3.73 9.49
C LEU A 19 3.03 4.00 10.22
N VAL A 20 3.00 4.02 11.56
CA VAL A 20 4.18 4.28 12.39
C VAL A 20 5.20 3.17 12.20
N TRP A 21 4.77 1.91 12.23
CA TRP A 21 5.63 0.75 11.96
C TRP A 21 6.29 0.84 10.57
N GLY A 22 5.49 1.02 9.52
CA GLY A 22 5.99 1.14 8.16
C GLY A 22 6.95 2.31 7.99
N SER A 23 6.64 3.48 8.54
CA SER A 23 7.49 4.68 8.42
C SER A 23 8.78 4.55 9.22
N ALA A 24 8.74 3.96 10.42
CA ALA A 24 9.92 3.73 11.25
C ALA A 24 10.93 2.79 10.57
N SER A 25 10.46 1.86 9.73
CA SER A 25 11.35 0.95 8.98
C SER A 25 12.34 1.69 8.06
N PHE A 26 12.02 2.90 7.58
CA PHE A 26 12.97 3.71 6.81
C PHE A 26 14.17 4.15 7.63
N PHE A 27 14.01 4.38 8.93
CA PHE A 27 15.15 4.70 9.80
C PHE A 27 16.05 3.49 10.03
N LEU A 28 15.48 2.28 9.97
CA LEU A 28 16.20 1.01 10.11
C LEU A 28 16.94 0.61 8.83
N PHE A 29 16.29 0.70 7.67
CA PHE A 29 16.77 0.05 6.44
C PHE A 29 17.35 0.99 5.38
N THR A 30 16.99 2.28 5.35
CA THR A 30 17.58 3.19 4.36
C THR A 30 18.83 3.86 4.92
N SER A 31 19.85 4.05 4.08
CA SER A 31 21.00 4.89 4.39
C SER A 31 20.80 6.35 3.96
N LEU A 32 19.82 6.62 3.08
CA LEU A 32 19.63 7.92 2.44
C LEU A 32 18.85 8.89 3.36
N PRO A 33 19.49 9.94 3.90
CA PRO A 33 18.85 10.83 4.88
C PRO A 33 17.63 11.56 4.30
N LEU A 34 17.70 11.99 3.04
CA LEU A 34 16.61 12.66 2.35
C LEU A 34 15.34 11.81 2.34
N ILE A 35 15.46 10.50 2.10
CA ILE A 35 14.31 9.58 2.07
C ILE A 35 13.74 9.39 3.47
N LYS A 36 14.59 9.22 4.50
CA LYS A 36 14.14 9.09 5.91
C LYS A 36 13.24 10.25 6.31
N TRP A 37 13.73 11.48 6.10
CA TRP A 37 13.01 12.68 6.51
C TRP A 37 11.78 12.95 5.66
N SER A 38 11.83 12.66 4.35
CA SER A 38 10.66 12.80 3.47
C SER A 38 9.53 11.86 3.90
N VAL A 39 9.84 10.60 4.20
CA VAL A 39 8.86 9.63 4.68
C VAL A 39 8.35 10.00 6.07
N ALA A 40 9.19 10.50 6.96
CA ALA A 40 8.76 10.95 8.29
C ALA A 40 7.76 12.13 8.19
N ILE A 41 8.05 13.13 7.36
CA ILE A 41 7.17 14.29 7.16
C ILE A 41 5.83 13.86 6.55
N LEU A 42 5.87 13.03 5.50
CA LEU A 42 4.65 12.46 4.91
C LEU A 42 3.89 11.55 5.89
N GLY A 43 4.60 10.84 6.77
CA GLY A 43 4.04 10.02 7.83
C GLY A 43 3.29 10.84 8.87
N LEU A 44 3.83 11.98 9.29
CA LEU A 44 3.11 12.91 10.17
C LEU A 44 1.85 13.46 9.51
N ALA A 45 1.92 13.85 8.24
CA ALA A 45 0.76 14.29 7.47
C ALA A 45 -0.29 13.16 7.29
N ALA A 46 0.15 11.93 7.03
CA ALA A 46 -0.74 10.78 6.95
C ALA A 46 -1.40 10.47 8.30
N LEU A 47 -0.68 10.63 9.41
CA LEU A 47 -1.23 10.43 10.75
C LEU A 47 -2.36 11.42 11.04
N THR A 48 -2.18 12.70 10.71
CA THR A 48 -3.26 13.69 10.88
C THR A 48 -4.48 13.35 10.02
N LEU A 49 -4.27 12.93 8.77
CA LEU A 49 -5.34 12.51 7.86
C LEU A 49 -6.12 11.28 8.39
N ILE A 50 -5.47 10.31 9.04
CA ILE A 50 -6.14 9.17 9.68
C ILE A 50 -7.14 9.64 10.74
N PHE A 51 -6.73 10.59 11.60
CA PHE A 51 -7.60 11.09 12.68
C PHE A 51 -8.72 12.00 12.16
N LEU A 52 -8.45 12.79 11.12
CA LEU A 52 -9.46 13.58 10.42
C LEU A 52 -10.41 12.72 9.57
N GLY A 53 -10.00 11.51 9.20
CA GLY A 53 -10.78 10.60 8.37
C GLY A 53 -10.89 11.10 6.93
N LEU A 54 -9.80 11.61 6.36
CA LEU A 54 -9.74 12.15 5.01
C LEU A 54 -8.64 11.44 4.19
N GLY A 55 -8.75 11.48 2.86
CA GLY A 55 -7.66 11.07 1.96
C GLY A 55 -7.43 9.56 1.92
N GLU A 56 -8.49 8.76 1.91
CA GLU A 56 -8.44 7.30 2.01
C GLU A 56 -7.53 6.64 0.97
N LEU A 57 -7.57 7.11 -0.28
CA LEU A 57 -6.70 6.60 -1.34
C LEU A 57 -5.23 6.90 -1.05
N PHE A 58 -4.92 8.13 -0.64
CA PHE A 58 -3.55 8.50 -0.26
C PHE A 58 -3.07 7.66 0.93
N LEU A 59 -3.90 7.49 1.96
CA LEU A 59 -3.59 6.67 3.12
C LEU A 59 -3.36 5.21 2.75
N LEU A 60 -4.20 4.64 1.88
CA LEU A 60 -4.07 3.25 1.43
C LEU A 60 -2.73 3.07 0.71
N LEU A 61 -2.44 3.97 -0.23
CA LEU A 61 -1.19 3.95 -0.97
C LEU A 61 0.01 4.11 -0.03
N PHE A 62 0.03 5.13 0.81
CA PHE A 62 1.18 5.44 1.65
C PHE A 62 1.46 4.39 2.73
N ILE A 63 0.41 3.85 3.38
CA ILE A 63 0.55 2.77 4.36
C ILE A 63 1.08 1.51 3.68
N ASN A 64 0.52 1.12 2.53
CA ASN A 64 1.02 -0.08 1.83
C ASN A 64 2.45 0.13 1.31
N PHE A 65 2.79 1.29 0.77
CA PHE A 65 4.15 1.62 0.35
C PHE A 65 5.16 1.43 1.48
N THR A 66 4.89 2.04 2.63
CA THR A 66 5.82 2.00 3.77
C THR A 66 5.92 0.59 4.37
N ASN A 67 4.82 -0.16 4.43
CA ASN A 67 4.84 -1.54 4.93
C ASN A 67 5.50 -2.52 3.95
N LEU A 68 5.28 -2.38 2.64
CA LEU A 68 6.00 -3.16 1.63
C LEU A 68 7.51 -2.93 1.74
N TYR A 69 7.93 -1.69 1.93
CA TYR A 69 9.33 -1.36 2.13
C TYR A 69 9.89 -2.03 3.38
N ALA A 70 9.14 -1.98 4.49
CA ALA A 70 9.50 -2.68 5.73
C ALA A 70 9.68 -4.18 5.49
N PHE A 71 8.71 -4.84 4.83
CA PHE A 71 8.75 -6.28 4.57
C PHE A 71 9.91 -6.69 3.66
N TYR A 72 10.23 -5.90 2.62
CA TYR A 72 11.44 -6.14 1.84
C TYR A 72 12.72 -5.93 2.67
N GLY A 73 12.75 -4.92 3.54
CA GLY A 73 13.85 -4.71 4.48
C GLY A 73 14.06 -5.91 5.40
N PHE A 74 12.98 -6.46 5.98
CA PHE A 74 13.06 -7.67 6.79
C PHE A 74 13.50 -8.90 6.00
N LEU A 75 13.02 -9.07 4.76
CA LEU A 75 13.43 -10.15 3.89
C LEU A 75 14.94 -10.11 3.58
N PHE A 76 15.48 -8.94 3.21
CA PHE A 76 16.86 -8.85 2.72
C PHE A 76 17.90 -8.54 3.79
N THR A 77 17.55 -7.76 4.81
CA THR A 77 18.51 -7.40 5.89
C THR A 77 18.57 -8.48 6.96
N TYR A 78 17.43 -9.08 7.30
CA TYR A 78 17.35 -10.08 8.37
C TYR A 78 17.17 -11.51 7.85
N ASN A 79 17.15 -11.72 6.53
CA ASN A 79 16.96 -13.03 5.90
C ASN A 79 15.72 -13.78 6.42
N LEU A 80 14.63 -13.06 6.70
CA LEU A 80 13.39 -13.71 7.13
C LEU A 80 12.88 -14.65 6.03
N PRO A 81 12.36 -15.84 6.37
CA PRO A 81 11.78 -16.72 5.38
C PRO A 81 10.64 -16.04 4.61
N LEU A 82 10.68 -16.16 3.28
CA LEU A 82 9.75 -15.47 2.38
C LEU A 82 8.28 -15.70 2.73
N TYR A 83 7.91 -16.93 3.13
CA TYR A 83 6.55 -17.26 3.50
C TYR A 83 6.07 -16.50 4.76
N ILE A 84 6.95 -16.25 5.73
CA ILE A 84 6.60 -15.47 6.95
C ILE A 84 6.32 -14.02 6.55
N VAL A 85 7.17 -13.46 5.69
CA VAL A 85 7.02 -12.11 5.16
C VAL A 85 5.73 -11.97 4.35
N MET A 86 5.40 -12.96 3.52
CA MET A 86 4.15 -13.00 2.74
C MET A 86 2.91 -13.06 3.65
N ILE A 87 2.92 -13.89 4.70
CA ILE A 87 1.81 -13.94 5.67
C ILE A 87 1.64 -12.58 6.35
N GLY A 88 2.72 -11.95 6.80
CA GLY A 88 2.68 -10.61 7.39
C GLY A 88 2.13 -9.57 6.42
N LEU A 89 2.58 -9.59 5.17
CA LEU A 89 2.11 -8.68 4.14
C LEU A 89 0.62 -8.88 3.83
N ALA A 90 0.14 -10.12 3.81
CA ALA A 90 -1.27 -10.43 3.61
C ALA A 90 -2.15 -9.83 4.70
N ILE A 91 -1.72 -9.96 5.96
CA ILE A 91 -2.42 -9.42 7.13
C ILE A 91 -2.44 -7.88 7.08
N VAL A 92 -1.29 -7.25 6.87
CA VAL A 92 -1.16 -5.79 6.89
C VAL A 92 -1.88 -5.14 5.70
N SER A 93 -1.64 -5.63 4.49
CA SER A 93 -2.27 -5.10 3.27
C SER A 93 -3.77 -5.38 3.31
N GLY A 94 -4.17 -6.57 3.74
CA GLY A 94 -5.57 -6.95 3.93
C GLY A 94 -6.28 -6.09 4.96
N ALA A 95 -5.67 -5.84 6.13
CA ALA A 95 -6.25 -4.98 7.15
C ALA A 95 -6.39 -3.52 6.68
N SER A 96 -5.35 -2.96 6.05
CA SER A 96 -5.40 -1.60 5.52
C SER A 96 -6.47 -1.44 4.45
N PHE A 97 -6.59 -2.40 3.52
CA PHE A 97 -7.61 -2.39 2.48
C PHE A 97 -9.01 -2.70 3.02
N PHE A 98 -9.15 -3.56 4.02
CA PHE A 98 -10.44 -3.79 4.67
C PHE A 98 -10.98 -2.50 5.30
N ILE A 99 -10.13 -1.72 5.98
CA ILE A 99 -10.55 -0.49 6.66
C ILE A 99 -10.77 0.64 5.64
N LEU A 100 -9.78 0.92 4.78
CA LEU A 100 -9.83 2.06 3.85
C LEU A 100 -10.65 1.74 2.61
N GLY A 101 -10.51 0.54 2.06
CA GLY A 101 -11.29 0.07 0.91
C GLY A 101 -12.79 0.07 1.19
N ARG A 102 -13.25 -0.30 2.39
CA ARG A 102 -14.68 -0.20 2.75
C ARG A 102 -15.20 1.23 2.72
N LYS A 103 -14.42 2.19 3.22
CA LYS A 103 -14.80 3.61 3.17
C LYS A 103 -14.88 4.14 1.75
N MET A 104 -13.96 3.68 0.91
CA MET A 104 -13.85 4.12 -0.47
C MET A 104 -14.89 3.48 -1.42
N ILE A 105 -15.19 2.20 -1.22
CA ILE A 105 -16.01 1.38 -2.12
C ILE A 105 -17.46 1.25 -1.62
N GLY A 106 -17.72 1.51 -0.35
CA GLY A 106 -19.00 1.24 0.31
C GLY A 106 -19.15 -0.22 0.76
N GLU A 107 -20.21 -0.50 1.52
CA GLU A 107 -20.52 -1.85 2.01
C GLU A 107 -21.14 -2.71 0.92
N GLU A 108 -20.29 -3.32 0.08
CA GLU A 108 -20.75 -4.26 -0.93
C GLU A 108 -20.86 -5.71 -0.46
N LYS A 109 -21.84 -6.43 -1.01
CA LYS A 109 -22.03 -7.87 -0.79
C LYS A 109 -20.77 -8.68 -1.13
N ASN A 110 -20.05 -8.30 -2.17
CA ASN A 110 -18.85 -9.00 -2.66
C ASN A 110 -17.54 -8.38 -2.16
N PHE A 111 -17.58 -7.50 -1.13
CA PHE A 111 -16.37 -6.83 -0.64
C PHE A 111 -15.27 -7.81 -0.20
N LEU A 112 -15.64 -8.93 0.42
CA LEU A 112 -14.69 -9.96 0.83
C LEU A 112 -13.96 -10.58 -0.37
N LEU A 113 -14.68 -10.81 -1.49
CA LEU A 113 -14.08 -11.32 -2.72
C LEU A 113 -13.06 -10.31 -3.26
N ILE A 114 -13.42 -9.03 -3.27
CA ILE A 114 -12.53 -7.94 -3.72
C ILE A 114 -11.28 -7.85 -2.82
N LEU A 115 -11.45 -7.98 -1.51
CA LEU A 115 -10.35 -8.01 -0.56
C LEU A 115 -9.41 -9.19 -0.83
N VAL A 116 -9.95 -10.38 -1.06
CA VAL A 116 -9.15 -11.58 -1.37
C VAL A 116 -8.38 -11.38 -2.66
N PHE A 117 -9.01 -10.87 -3.72
CA PHE A 117 -8.32 -10.56 -4.97
C PHE A 117 -7.23 -9.50 -4.79
N PHE A 118 -7.49 -8.46 -4.00
CA PHE A 118 -6.49 -7.46 -3.67
C PHE A 118 -5.26 -8.09 -2.99
N VAL A 119 -5.49 -8.88 -1.94
CA VAL A 119 -4.41 -9.53 -1.18
C VAL A 119 -3.64 -10.51 -2.06
N LEU A 120 -4.31 -11.35 -2.85
CA LEU A 120 -3.65 -12.28 -3.77
C LEU A 120 -2.80 -11.53 -4.81
N ALA A 121 -3.34 -10.49 -5.45
CA ALA A 121 -2.59 -9.69 -6.41
C ALA A 121 -1.35 -9.06 -5.77
N MET A 122 -1.48 -8.56 -4.55
CA MET A 122 -0.37 -7.99 -3.78
C MET A 122 0.72 -9.02 -3.46
N LEU A 123 0.33 -10.23 -3.05
CA LEU A 123 1.25 -11.32 -2.74
C LEU A 123 1.98 -11.81 -3.99
N GLU A 124 1.27 -11.98 -5.11
CA GLU A 124 1.86 -12.40 -6.39
C GLU A 124 2.87 -11.38 -6.91
N LEU A 125 2.52 -10.08 -6.88
CA LEU A 125 3.44 -9.02 -7.28
C LEU A 125 4.66 -8.96 -6.35
N TYR A 126 4.45 -9.10 -5.04
CA TYR A 126 5.54 -9.13 -4.07
C TYR A 126 6.48 -10.32 -4.30
N LEU A 127 5.93 -11.51 -4.51
CA LEU A 127 6.66 -12.74 -4.80
C LEU A 127 7.46 -12.60 -6.09
N ALA A 128 6.81 -12.19 -7.19
CA ALA A 128 7.46 -11.98 -8.47
C ALA A 128 8.64 -11.02 -8.36
N LEU A 129 8.42 -9.85 -7.74
CA LEU A 129 9.47 -8.85 -7.54
C LEU A 129 10.53 -9.28 -6.53
N SER A 130 10.27 -10.26 -5.67
CA SER A 130 11.27 -10.79 -4.73
C SER A 130 12.45 -11.45 -5.46
N TYR A 131 12.21 -12.03 -6.63
CA TYR A 131 13.25 -12.67 -7.45
C TYR A 131 14.07 -11.71 -8.33
N TRP A 132 13.66 -10.45 -8.44
CA TRP A 132 14.30 -9.47 -9.33
C TRP A 132 15.35 -8.67 -8.54
N LEU A 133 16.51 -8.36 -9.14
CA LEU A 133 17.60 -7.58 -8.52
C LEU A 133 17.31 -6.07 -8.52
N ILE A 134 16.18 -5.69 -7.94
CA ILE A 134 15.75 -4.30 -7.80
C ILE A 134 15.91 -3.89 -6.32
N ASN A 135 16.21 -2.63 -6.01
CA ASN A 135 16.25 -2.21 -4.61
C ASN A 135 14.86 -2.27 -3.93
N PRO A 136 14.76 -2.48 -2.60
CA PRO A 136 13.49 -2.57 -1.88
C PRO A 136 12.54 -1.40 -2.13
N LEU A 137 13.08 -0.18 -2.16
CA LEU A 137 12.31 1.05 -2.39
C LEU A 137 11.55 1.01 -3.72
N SER A 138 12.24 0.63 -4.78
CA SER A 138 11.66 0.60 -6.13
C SER A 138 10.66 -0.53 -6.28
N ARG A 139 10.90 -1.70 -5.66
CA ARG A 139 9.90 -2.79 -5.63
C ARG A 139 8.61 -2.32 -4.95
N SER A 140 8.72 -1.63 -3.81
CA SER A 140 7.56 -1.06 -3.12
C SER A 140 6.82 -0.02 -3.96
N LEU A 141 7.54 0.82 -4.71
CA LEU A 141 6.94 1.80 -5.63
C LEU A 141 6.23 1.14 -6.83
N ILE A 142 6.80 0.08 -7.41
CA ILE A 142 6.13 -0.66 -8.49
C ILE A 142 4.80 -1.23 -7.98
N ILE A 143 4.81 -1.92 -6.84
CA ILE A 143 3.59 -2.48 -6.24
C ILE A 143 2.59 -1.37 -5.90
N LEU A 144 3.06 -0.22 -5.43
CA LEU A 144 2.21 0.94 -5.16
C LEU A 144 1.44 1.41 -6.41
N VAL A 145 2.07 1.40 -7.58
CA VAL A 145 1.41 1.71 -8.86
C VAL A 145 0.30 0.70 -9.16
N PHE A 146 0.52 -0.58 -8.89
CA PHE A 146 -0.52 -1.60 -9.04
C PHE A 146 -1.69 -1.40 -8.07
N ILE A 147 -1.44 -1.01 -6.81
CA ILE A 147 -2.51 -0.66 -5.86
C ILE A 147 -3.32 0.54 -6.37
N TYR A 148 -2.65 1.54 -6.92
CA TYR A 148 -3.29 2.72 -7.51
C TYR A 148 -4.17 2.35 -8.70
N LEU A 149 -3.66 1.49 -9.61
CA LEU A 149 -4.42 0.96 -10.74
C LEU A 149 -5.62 0.13 -10.29
N PHE A 150 -5.44 -0.74 -9.30
CA PHE A 150 -6.51 -1.56 -8.74
C PHE A 150 -7.61 -0.70 -8.14
N SER A 151 -7.24 0.35 -7.40
CA SER A 151 -8.19 1.33 -6.85
C SER A 151 -8.92 2.09 -7.96
N GLY A 152 -8.21 2.49 -9.03
CA GLY A 152 -8.80 3.10 -10.21
C GLY A 152 -9.77 2.18 -10.95
N PHE A 153 -9.44 0.91 -11.09
CA PHE A 153 -10.32 -0.09 -11.71
C PHE A 153 -11.62 -0.25 -10.92
N LEU A 154 -11.52 -0.39 -9.59
CA LEU A 154 -12.69 -0.49 -8.72
C LEU A 154 -13.57 0.77 -8.79
N SER A 155 -12.96 1.96 -8.85
CA SER A 155 -13.70 3.20 -9.03
C SER A 155 -14.50 3.25 -10.33
N SER A 156 -13.93 2.68 -11.40
CA SER A 156 -14.55 2.72 -12.73
C SER A 156 -15.76 1.80 -12.89
N ILE A 157 -15.76 0.67 -12.18
CA ILE A 157 -16.86 -0.30 -12.21
C ILE A 157 -18.04 0.18 -11.37
N LYS A 158 -17.77 0.90 -10.27
CA LYS A 158 -18.76 1.11 -9.20
C LYS A 158 -19.45 2.47 -9.24
N GLY A 159 -19.09 3.34 -10.17
CA GLY A 159 -19.87 4.52 -10.56
C GLY A 159 -20.07 5.62 -9.50
N GLU A 160 -19.83 5.36 -8.21
CA GLU A 160 -20.11 6.29 -7.12
C GLU A 160 -18.94 6.47 -6.14
N ILE A 161 -18.89 7.69 -5.59
CA ILE A 161 -17.99 8.24 -4.55
C ILE A 161 -16.52 8.40 -4.95
N PHE A 162 -15.91 7.44 -5.63
CA PHE A 162 -14.60 7.71 -6.20
C PHE A 162 -14.74 8.79 -7.26
N ALA A 163 -13.91 9.83 -7.15
CA ALA A 163 -13.81 10.96 -8.04
C ALA A 163 -14.21 10.58 -9.48
N LYS A 164 -15.07 11.38 -10.13
CA LYS A 164 -15.50 11.31 -11.54
C LYS A 164 -14.34 11.28 -12.58
N LYS A 165 -13.13 10.91 -12.18
CA LYS A 165 -11.96 10.70 -13.00
C LYS A 165 -12.13 9.37 -13.74
N ASN A 166 -12.13 9.46 -15.06
CA ASN A 166 -12.07 8.29 -15.94
C ASN A 166 -10.88 7.40 -15.56
N PHE A 167 -11.07 6.08 -15.58
CA PHE A 167 -10.01 5.07 -15.41
C PHE A 167 -8.76 5.38 -16.25
N ARG A 168 -8.96 5.97 -17.44
CA ARG A 168 -7.89 6.48 -18.32
C ARG A 168 -6.88 7.37 -17.58
N THR A 169 -7.32 8.19 -16.62
CA THR A 169 -6.44 9.05 -15.81
C THR A 169 -5.53 8.22 -14.92
N TYR A 170 -6.07 7.17 -14.29
CA TYR A 170 -5.29 6.24 -13.46
C TYR A 170 -4.28 5.48 -14.31
N LEU A 171 -4.73 4.96 -15.46
CA LEU A 171 -3.88 4.22 -16.39
C LEU A 171 -2.72 5.10 -16.91
N LEU A 172 -3.02 6.32 -17.38
CA LEU A 172 -2.02 7.23 -17.92
C LEU A 172 -1.02 7.67 -16.84
N THR A 173 -1.50 7.98 -15.63
CA THR A 173 -0.62 8.31 -14.49
C THR A 173 0.28 7.13 -14.13
N ALA A 174 -0.26 5.91 -14.08
CA ALA A 174 0.50 4.70 -13.79
C ALA A 174 1.57 4.42 -14.86
N ILE A 175 1.25 4.59 -16.15
CA ILE A 175 2.20 4.43 -17.25
C ILE A 175 3.35 5.43 -17.12
N ILE A 176 3.04 6.72 -16.87
CA ILE A 176 4.08 7.75 -16.68
C ILE A 176 4.99 7.38 -15.50
N ILE A 177 4.42 6.98 -14.36
CA ILE A 177 5.20 6.61 -13.17
C ILE A 177 6.05 5.37 -13.46
N LEU A 178 5.51 4.34 -14.12
CA LEU A 178 6.27 3.14 -14.48
C LEU A 178 7.42 3.46 -15.43
N ILE A 179 7.21 4.33 -16.41
CA ILE A 179 8.28 4.80 -17.30
C ILE A 179 9.39 5.47 -16.48
N VAL A 180 9.04 6.40 -15.60
CA VAL A 180 10.00 7.07 -14.71
C VAL A 180 10.73 6.05 -13.83
N LEU A 181 10.04 5.07 -13.27
CA LEU A 181 10.65 4.00 -12.47
C LEU A 181 11.62 3.17 -13.30
N VAL A 182 11.24 2.73 -14.50
CA VAL A 182 12.12 1.93 -15.37
C VAL A 182 13.42 2.67 -15.69
N PHE A 183 13.36 3.98 -15.92
CA PHE A 183 14.54 4.81 -16.19
C PHE A 183 15.36 5.20 -14.95
N THR A 184 14.78 5.11 -13.74
CA THR A 184 15.46 5.51 -12.49
C THR A 184 15.94 4.32 -11.66
N ILE A 185 15.41 3.13 -11.89
CA ILE A 185 15.83 1.90 -11.21
C ILE A 185 17.25 1.54 -11.64
N SER A 186 18.14 1.38 -10.66
CA SER A 186 19.39 0.64 -10.86
C SER A 186 19.05 -0.84 -11.02
N TRP A 187 19.11 -1.33 -12.25
CA TRP A 187 18.93 -2.74 -12.59
C TRP A 187 20.22 -3.51 -12.31
N GLY A 188 20.50 -3.79 -11.04
CA GLY A 188 21.55 -4.75 -10.66
C GLY A 188 23.00 -4.31 -10.89
N HIS A 189 23.35 -3.10 -10.46
CA HIS A 189 24.73 -2.72 -10.14
C HIS A 189 24.87 -2.40 -8.66
#